data_AF-A0A7S3WZ21-F1
#
_entry.id   AF-A0A7S3WZ21-F1
#
_cell.length_a   1.000
_cell.length_b   1.000
_cell.length_c   1.000
_cell.angle_alpha   90.00
_cell.angle_beta   90.00
_cell.angle_gamma   90.00
#
_symmetry.space_group_name_H-M   'P 1'
#
loop_
_entity.id
_entity.type
_entity.pdbx_description
1 polymer ?
#
loop_
_entity_poly.entity_id
_entity_poly.type
_entity_poly.pdbx_seq_one_letter_code
_entity_poly.pdbx_strand_id
1 'polypeptide(L)'
;KHKDGAEAVGGTTSSTDAPHASKWSLQQLRTYFEASGLDYDLMMRRVEDAVVKALIAAEPEIVSAWHQGSTFRTVGDAQPAKGLGPYQTCFEIYGFDVLVDETLKPWILEVNSSPSLSSSSPLDKRIKSTLVADT
;
A
#
# COMPACT_ATOMS: atom_id res chain seq x y z
N LYS A 1 -41.59 -40.17 -4.43
CA LYS A 1 -40.93 -39.25 -3.46
C LYS A 1 -39.82 -38.52 -4.20
N HIS A 2 -40.05 -37.24 -4.49
CA HIS A 2 -39.12 -36.29 -5.10
C HIS A 2 -37.78 -36.21 -4.35
N LYS A 3 -36.69 -36.00 -5.09
CA LYS A 3 -35.55 -35.19 -4.66
C LYS A 3 -34.89 -34.58 -5.91
N ASP A 4 -35.33 -33.36 -6.20
CA ASP A 4 -34.55 -32.28 -6.80
C ASP A 4 -33.27 -32.07 -5.97
N GLY A 5 -32.20 -31.45 -6.42
CA GLY A 5 -31.90 -30.62 -7.58
C GLY A 5 -30.46 -30.13 -7.38
N ALA A 6 -29.77 -29.86 -8.49
CA ALA A 6 -28.42 -29.33 -8.48
C ALA A 6 -28.38 -27.88 -7.97
N GLU A 7 -27.27 -27.48 -7.35
CA GLU A 7 -26.75 -26.12 -7.52
C GLU A 7 -25.25 -26.08 -7.19
N ALA A 8 -24.46 -25.89 -8.25
CA ALA A 8 -23.08 -25.45 -8.17
C ALA A 8 -23.08 -23.97 -7.77
N VAL A 9 -22.45 -23.64 -6.65
CA VAL A 9 -22.22 -22.24 -6.27
C VAL A 9 -20.98 -21.75 -7.01
N GLY A 10 -21.19 -21.38 -8.28
CA GLY A 10 -20.33 -20.43 -8.97
C GLY A 10 -20.47 -19.07 -8.32
N GLY A 11 -19.45 -18.64 -7.59
CA GLY A 11 -19.35 -17.29 -7.03
C GLY A 11 -19.03 -16.26 -8.12
N THR A 12 -19.96 -16.03 -9.04
CA THR A 12 -19.96 -14.84 -9.89
C THR A 12 -20.40 -13.67 -9.00
N THR A 13 -19.46 -12.91 -8.46
CA THR A 13 -19.79 -11.60 -7.88
C THR A 13 -19.94 -10.60 -9.02
N SER A 14 -21.22 -10.36 -9.30
CA SER A 14 -21.81 -9.33 -10.15
C SER A 14 -20.93 -8.08 -10.35
N SER A 15 -20.57 -7.87 -11.62
CA SER A 15 -20.44 -6.56 -12.22
C SER A 15 -21.72 -5.74 -11.96
N THR A 16 -21.61 -4.71 -11.12
CA THR A 16 -22.59 -3.63 -11.09
C THR A 16 -21.84 -2.31 -11.10
N ASP A 17 -22.13 -1.55 -12.14
CA ASP A 17 -21.61 -0.24 -12.50
C ASP A 17 -21.53 0.77 -11.36
N ALA A 18 -20.47 1.57 -11.39
CA ALA A 18 -20.67 3.01 -11.32
C ALA A 18 -19.50 3.73 -12.04
N PRO A 19 -19.69 4.22 -13.27
CA PRO A 19 -18.81 5.25 -13.87
C PRO A 19 -18.76 6.58 -13.06
N HIS A 20 -19.31 6.60 -11.83
CA HIS A 20 -19.40 7.73 -10.91
C HIS A 20 -19.00 7.40 -9.46
N ALA A 21 -18.32 6.28 -9.19
CA ALA A 21 -17.81 6.06 -7.83
C ALA A 21 -16.69 7.06 -7.51
N SER A 22 -16.79 7.76 -6.37
CA SER A 22 -15.77 8.70 -5.90
C SER A 22 -14.50 8.03 -5.37
N LYS A 23 -14.50 6.69 -5.29
CA LYS A 23 -13.37 5.86 -4.86
C LYS A 23 -13.28 4.61 -5.75
N TRP A 24 -12.06 4.29 -6.16
CA TRP A 24 -11.73 3.12 -6.96
C TRP A 24 -10.57 2.34 -6.33
N SER A 25 -10.57 1.02 -6.52
CA SER A 25 -9.33 0.25 -6.33
C SER A 25 -8.34 0.52 -7.47
N LEU A 26 -7.06 0.19 -7.26
CA LEU A 26 -6.05 0.23 -8.33
C LEU A 26 -6.42 -0.65 -9.53
N GLN A 27 -7.10 -1.78 -9.29
CA GLN A 27 -7.59 -2.63 -10.37
C GLN A 27 -8.65 -1.92 -11.22
N GLN A 28 -9.59 -1.22 -10.59
CA GLN A 28 -10.61 -0.43 -11.30
C GLN A 28 -9.96 0.74 -12.05
N LEU A 29 -8.98 1.40 -11.44
CA LEU A 29 -8.19 2.45 -12.09
C LEU A 29 -7.46 1.92 -13.33
N ARG A 30 -6.85 0.73 -13.25
CA ARG A 30 -6.20 0.07 -14.38
C ARG A 30 -7.17 -0.17 -15.53
N THR A 31 -8.34 -0.75 -15.24
CA THR A 31 -9.38 -0.96 -16.26
C THR A 31 -9.81 0.36 -16.92
N TYR A 32 -9.90 1.45 -16.16
CA TYR A 32 -10.20 2.77 -16.72
C TYR A 32 -9.09 3.29 -17.64
N PHE A 33 -7.82 3.14 -17.26
CA PHE A 33 -6.67 3.53 -18.10
C PHE A 33 -6.64 2.75 -19.42
N GLU A 34 -6.83 1.44 -19.36
CA GLU A 34 -6.87 0.56 -20.53
C GLU A 34 -8.02 0.94 -21.48
N ALA A 35 -9.21 1.21 -20.94
CA ALA A 35 -10.36 1.66 -21.72
C ALA A 35 -10.16 3.07 -22.33
N SER A 36 -9.33 3.92 -21.71
CA SER A 36 -9.06 5.29 -22.14
C SER A 36 -7.82 5.42 -23.04
N GLY A 37 -7.12 4.31 -23.33
CA GLY A 37 -5.89 4.32 -24.12
C GLY A 37 -4.70 4.98 -23.41
N LEU A 38 -4.72 5.05 -22.07
CA LEU A 38 -3.65 5.61 -21.26
C LEU A 38 -2.70 4.52 -20.76
N ASP A 39 -1.40 4.84 -20.68
CA ASP A 39 -0.36 3.89 -20.23
C ASP A 39 -0.31 3.81 -18.69
N TYR A 40 -1.09 2.88 -18.14
CA TYR A 40 -1.14 2.60 -16.70
C TYR A 40 0.22 2.18 -16.15
N ASP A 41 0.93 1.31 -16.89
CA ASP A 41 2.19 0.73 -16.42
C ASP A 41 3.31 1.80 -16.41
N LEU A 42 3.31 2.76 -17.34
CA LEU A 42 4.20 3.93 -17.28
C LEU A 42 3.88 4.82 -16.07
N MET A 43 2.60 5.11 -15.83
CA MET A 43 2.17 5.94 -14.70
C MET A 43 2.59 5.30 -13.37
N MET A 44 2.31 4.01 -13.17
CA MET A 44 2.69 3.30 -11.95
C MET A 44 4.20 3.18 -11.77
N ARG A 45 4.98 2.91 -12.82
CA ARG A 45 6.46 2.91 -12.74
C ARG A 45 7.02 4.25 -12.28
N ARG A 46 6.41 5.36 -12.72
CA ARG A 46 6.80 6.70 -12.26
C ARG A 46 6.42 6.93 -10.80
N VAL A 47 5.27 6.42 -10.36
CA VAL A 47 4.85 6.48 -8.95
C VAL A 47 5.84 5.73 -8.07
N GLU A 48 6.19 4.49 -8.45
CA GLU A 48 7.19 3.67 -7.75
C GLU A 48 8.55 4.37 -7.67
N ASP A 49 9.03 4.93 -8.78
CA ASP A 49 10.29 5.68 -8.83
C ASP A 49 10.29 6.91 -7.91
N ALA A 50 9.17 7.64 -7.84
CA ALA A 50 9.02 8.77 -6.92
C ALA A 50 9.03 8.31 -5.45
N VAL A 51 8.34 7.21 -5.12
CA VAL A 51 8.30 6.62 -3.78
C VAL A 51 9.70 6.17 -3.34
N VAL A 52 10.43 5.44 -4.20
CA VAL A 52 11.79 4.98 -3.91
C VAL A 52 12.72 6.16 -3.63
N LYS A 53 12.66 7.22 -4.43
CA LYS A 53 13.47 8.43 -4.23
C LYS A 53 13.13 9.14 -2.92
N ALA A 54 11.84 9.20 -2.56
CA ALA A 54 11.42 9.78 -1.28
C ALA A 54 11.98 8.99 -0.10
N LEU A 55 11.94 7.65 -0.16
CA LEU A 55 12.51 6.78 0.88
C LEU A 55 14.03 6.91 0.98
N ILE A 56 14.75 6.95 -0.16
CA ILE A 56 16.20 7.18 -0.18
C ILE A 56 16.54 8.55 0.43
N ALA A 57 15.75 9.59 0.15
CA ALA A 57 15.97 10.91 0.72
C ALA A 57 15.76 10.93 2.25
N ALA A 58 14.82 10.13 2.77
CA ALA A 58 14.52 10.03 4.20
C ALA A 58 15.46 9.07 4.96
N GLU A 59 16.11 8.13 4.26
CA GLU A 59 16.96 7.09 4.85
C GLU A 59 17.98 7.62 5.87
N PRO A 60 18.77 8.68 5.59
CA PRO A 60 19.79 9.13 6.54
C PRO A 60 19.22 9.59 7.88
N GLU A 61 18.04 10.22 7.85
CA GLU A 61 17.34 10.68 9.06
C GLU A 61 16.80 9.49 9.85
N ILE A 62 16.17 8.53 9.17
CA ILE A 62 15.63 7.30 9.79
C ILE A 62 16.75 6.50 10.45
N VAL A 63 17.86 6.28 9.73
CA VAL A 63 19.03 5.54 10.24
C VAL A 63 19.68 6.26 11.41
N SER A 64 19.80 7.59 11.33
CA SER A 64 20.35 8.39 12.43
C SER A 64 19.46 8.33 13.68
N ALA A 65 18.14 8.49 13.51
CA ALA A 65 17.16 8.36 14.58
C ALA A 65 17.18 6.96 15.20
N TRP A 66 17.32 5.93 14.37
CA TRP A 66 17.49 4.55 14.83
C TRP A 66 18.75 4.40 15.68
N HIS A 67 19.91 4.85 15.22
CA HIS A 67 21.16 4.74 15.99
C HIS A 67 21.12 5.52 17.31
N GLN A 68 20.36 6.62 17.36
CA GLN A 68 20.14 7.40 18.58
C GLN A 68 19.14 6.73 19.54
N GLY A 69 18.06 6.12 19.01
CA GLY A 69 16.99 5.48 19.78
C GLY A 69 17.26 4.01 20.14
N SER A 70 18.17 3.33 19.44
CA SER A 70 18.64 1.96 19.72
C SER A 70 19.60 1.90 20.91
N THR A 71 19.34 2.73 21.93
CA THR A 71 19.33 2.25 23.31
C THR A 71 18.23 1.19 23.53
N PHE A 72 18.28 0.08 22.79
CA PHE A 72 17.85 -1.19 23.37
C PHE A 72 18.92 -1.55 24.40
N ARG A 73 18.89 -0.86 25.55
CA ARG A 73 19.58 -1.34 26.75
C ARG A 73 18.78 -2.57 27.17
N THR A 74 19.25 -3.74 26.76
CA THR A 74 18.99 -4.97 27.51
C THR A 74 19.18 -4.64 28.99
N VAL A 75 18.12 -4.84 29.76
CA VAL A 75 18.21 -4.81 31.21
C VAL A 75 19.19 -5.93 31.58
N GLY A 76 20.43 -5.53 31.91
CA GLY A 76 21.53 -6.44 32.23
C GLY A 76 22.48 -6.69 31.06
N ASP A 77 23.64 -6.02 31.09
CA ASP A 77 24.98 -6.44 30.63
C ASP A 77 25.20 -7.16 29.29
N ALA A 78 24.24 -7.19 28.37
CA ALA A 78 24.49 -7.64 27.00
C ALA A 78 24.88 -6.45 26.12
N GLN A 79 26.12 -6.47 25.63
CA GLN A 79 26.65 -5.64 24.55
C GLN A 79 25.56 -5.27 23.52
N PRO A 80 25.44 -4.01 23.06
CA PRO A 80 24.53 -3.71 21.94
C PRO A 80 24.84 -4.69 20.82
N ALA A 81 23.82 -5.35 20.28
CA ALA A 81 23.95 -6.33 19.22
C ALA A 81 24.62 -5.66 18.01
N LYS A 82 25.96 -5.70 17.98
CA LYS A 82 26.78 -5.15 16.90
C LYS A 82 26.43 -5.94 15.64
N GLY A 83 25.64 -5.34 14.76
CA GLY A 83 25.43 -5.86 13.41
C GLY A 83 23.98 -5.95 12.92
N LEU A 84 22.98 -5.77 13.79
CA LEU A 84 21.58 -5.69 13.36
C LEU A 84 21.22 -4.21 13.13
N GLY A 85 21.33 -3.77 11.88
CA GLY A 85 20.84 -2.45 11.47
C GLY A 85 19.30 -2.38 11.51
N PRO A 86 18.71 -1.17 11.36
CA PRO A 86 17.25 -0.99 11.35
C PRO A 86 16.54 -1.93 10.35
N TYR A 87 17.22 -2.25 9.26
CA TYR A 87 16.75 -3.11 8.17
C TYR A 87 16.51 -4.58 8.55
N GLN A 88 16.84 -5.02 9.78
CA GLN A 88 16.72 -6.43 10.18
C GLN A 88 15.72 -6.69 11.32
N THR A 89 15.15 -5.64 11.93
CA THR A 89 14.30 -5.79 13.11
C THR A 89 12.98 -5.04 13.05
N CYS A 90 12.79 -4.16 12.05
CA CYS A 90 11.58 -3.35 11.93
C CYS A 90 11.07 -3.31 10.49
N PHE A 91 9.75 -3.23 10.38
CA PHE A 91 9.05 -2.85 9.15
C PHE A 91 8.11 -1.70 9.49
N GLU A 92 7.83 -0.85 8.51
CA GLU A 92 6.90 0.26 8.65
C GLU A 92 6.03 0.35 7.40
N ILE A 93 4.75 0.66 7.58
CA ILE A 93 3.79 0.84 6.50
C ILE A 93 3.57 2.34 6.32
N TYR A 94 3.93 2.85 5.14
CA TYR A 94 3.70 4.25 4.77
C TYR A 94 2.48 4.38 3.86
N GLY A 95 1.71 5.45 4.05
CA GLY A 95 0.69 5.90 3.11
C GLY A 95 1.23 7.04 2.26
N PHE A 96 1.29 6.86 0.94
CA PHE A 96 1.68 7.91 0.00
C PHE A 96 0.45 8.50 -0.68
N ASP A 97 0.29 9.81 -0.57
CA ASP A 97 -0.74 10.55 -1.29
C ASP A 97 -0.11 11.14 -2.55
N VAL A 98 -0.54 10.64 -3.71
CA VAL A 98 0.06 10.96 -5.00
C VAL A 98 -0.98 11.56 -5.94
N LEU A 99 -0.66 12.71 -6.51
CA LEU A 99 -1.44 13.35 -7.56
C LEU A 99 -0.79 13.09 -8.92
N VAL A 100 -1.58 12.65 -9.91
CA VAL A 100 -1.10 12.40 -11.27
C VAL A 100 -1.63 13.48 -12.20
N ASP A 101 -0.74 14.12 -12.96
CA ASP A 101 -1.12 15.13 -13.96
C ASP A 101 -1.46 14.55 -15.34
N GLU A 102 -1.86 15.40 -16.27
CA GLU A 102 -2.26 15.02 -17.64
C GLU A 102 -1.13 14.37 -18.46
N THR A 103 0.13 14.51 -18.04
CA THR A 103 1.29 13.90 -18.68
C THR A 103 1.69 12.57 -18.03
N LEU A 104 0.85 12.05 -17.14
CA LEU A 104 1.12 10.89 -16.30
C LEU A 104 2.33 11.07 -15.39
N LYS A 105 2.63 12.32 -15.00
CA LYS A 105 3.69 12.59 -14.03
C LYS A 105 3.10 12.60 -12.62
N PRO A 106 3.65 11.80 -11.69
CA PRO A 106 3.22 11.79 -10.30
C PRO A 106 3.89 12.90 -9.51
N TRP A 107 3.12 13.46 -8.58
CA TRP A 107 3.53 14.46 -7.60
C TRP A 107 3.18 13.92 -6.22
N ILE A 108 4.19 13.67 -5.38
CA ILE A 108 3.97 13.28 -3.99
C ILE A 108 3.48 14.51 -3.23
N LEU A 109 2.30 14.41 -2.62
CA LEU A 109 1.72 15.48 -1.81
C LEU A 109 2.16 15.34 -0.35
N GLU A 110 2.02 14.14 0.20
CA GLU A 110 2.42 13.82 1.56
C GLU A 110 2.80 12.35 1.73
N VAL A 111 3.56 12.07 2.78
CA VAL A 111 3.94 10.73 3.21
C VAL A 111 3.51 10.56 4.67
N ASN A 112 2.60 9.64 4.92
CA ASN A 112 2.04 9.36 6.23
C ASN A 112 2.69 8.12 6.84
N SER A 113 3.39 8.26 7.97
CA SER A 113 3.97 7.16 8.77
C SER A 113 2.94 6.42 9.63
N SER A 114 1.69 6.88 9.65
CA SER A 114 0.58 6.22 10.35
C SER A 114 -0.68 6.31 9.51
N PRO A 115 -0.73 5.60 8.36
CA PRO A 115 -1.90 5.63 7.50
C PRO A 115 -3.11 5.05 8.23
N SER A 116 -4.29 5.64 8.00
CA SER A 116 -5.51 5.15 8.63
C SER A 116 -5.83 3.73 8.15
N LEU A 117 -5.84 2.78 9.08
CA LEU A 117 -6.34 1.42 8.85
C LEU A 117 -7.83 1.26 9.21
N SER A 118 -8.47 2.35 9.67
CA SER A 118 -9.91 2.33 9.95
C SER A 118 -10.69 2.23 8.63
N SER A 119 -11.82 1.52 8.67
CA SER A 119 -12.52 1.12 7.46
C SER A 119 -13.96 1.62 7.46
N SER A 120 -14.19 2.66 6.65
CA SER A 120 -15.51 3.31 6.51
C SER A 120 -16.37 2.72 5.40
N SER A 121 -15.79 1.97 4.47
CA SER A 121 -16.52 1.33 3.37
C SER A 121 -16.11 -0.13 3.16
N PRO A 122 -16.95 -0.96 2.50
CA PRO A 122 -16.59 -2.34 2.15
C PRO A 122 -15.32 -2.43 1.28
N LEU A 123 -15.10 -1.44 0.40
CA LEU A 123 -13.88 -1.35 -0.41
C LEU A 123 -12.65 -1.09 0.46
N ASP A 124 -12.74 -0.13 1.38
CA ASP A 124 -11.65 0.18 2.33
C ASP A 124 -11.32 -1.04 3.19
N LYS A 125 -12.35 -1.77 3.67
CA LYS A 125 -12.16 -3.01 4.45
C LYS A 125 -11.33 -4.01 3.68
N ARG A 126 -11.73 -4.33 2.45
CA ARG A 126 -11.05 -5.34 1.62
C ARG A 126 -9.61 -4.97 1.33
N ILE A 127 -9.36 -3.74 0.87
CA ILE A 127 -8.00 -3.30 0.50
C ILE A 127 -7.09 -3.30 1.74
N LYS A 128 -7.56 -2.70 2.85
CA LYS A 128 -6.74 -2.57 4.06
C LYS A 128 -6.52 -3.91 4.77
N SER A 129 -7.52 -4.80 4.79
CA SER A 129 -7.35 -6.12 5.39
C SER A 129 -6.37 -6.99 4.62
N THR A 130 -6.40 -6.93 3.28
CA THR A 130 -5.45 -7.68 2.45
C THR A 130 -4.04 -7.13 2.62
N LEU A 131 -3.88 -5.80 2.61
CA LEU A 131 -2.57 -5.15 2.84
C LEU A 131 -1.91 -5.64 4.14
N VAL A 132 -2.67 -5.66 5.24
CA VAL A 132 -2.16 -6.07 6.56
C VAL A 132 -1.89 -7.58 6.61
N ALA A 133 -2.66 -8.41 5.89
CA ALA A 133 -2.47 -9.85 5.88
C ALA A 133 -1.25 -10.30 5.05
N ASP A 134 -0.88 -9.52 4.02
CA ASP A 134 0.23 -9.82 3.11
C ASP A 134 1.59 -9.29 3.61
N THR A 135 1.60 -8.46 4.66
CA THR A 135 2.81 -7.92 5.30
C THR A 135 3.29 -8.82 6.43
#